data_AF-A0A7V9RXY5-F1
#
_entry.id   AF-A0A7V9RXY5-F1
#
_cell.length_a   1.000
_cell.length_b   1.000
_cell.length_c   1.000
_cell.angle_alpha   90.00
_cell.angle_beta   90.00
_cell.angle_gamma   90.00
#
_symmetry.space_group_name_H-M   'P 1'
#
loop_
_entity.id
_entity.type
_entity.pdbx_description
1 polymer ?
#
loop_
_entity_poly.entity_id
_entity_poly.type
_entity_poly.pdbx_seq_one_letter_code
_entity_poly.pdbx_strand_id
1 'polypeptide(L)'
;MAFETVFELAFAGGIVLAAATLALAAAERLDTRTILWIAGFIGSVATASWVAFALDPSRSAGIAAAGLTACTLAAIGALALRRGLMSERAIDEQLERVRQELDAIVERELRQRSAELEHTLARARADFVSTFADDQRRLLDERRRLAGESEERARAELVEALAGIQGQVEQRLTAWSSDLDRAEHALTTQLKELARRQREQIASAETRMAAESERLSSADEEQRAAVARLREELTRSAQEAAETADAELESHALERRRALHEIGERLRVREHDLSQRIEREQAEAARRIQSTFADVERRQVEQLERVLERAAGRFSDAAALQFDKSIKTAREDAAQRLSRELDRSIQMFAREGESLLAERLAQVGDAGGLRLEKKLTEVAKALERQKDEFVAVTERRLSEMDADFRGRLSALAADENAERSALETRLQELARRIDATLARAEERLTSLR
;
A
#
# COMPACT_ATOMS: atom_id res chain seq x y z
N MET A 1 -2.36 118.24 157.15
CA MET A 1 -1.30 119.11 156.55
C MET A 1 0.02 118.35 156.38
N ALA A 2 1.17 118.77 156.94
CA ALA A 2 2.49 118.28 156.50
C ALA A 2 2.73 116.75 156.62
N PHE A 3 2.21 116.08 157.65
CA PHE A 3 2.34 114.62 157.81
C PHE A 3 1.48 113.81 156.82
N GLU A 4 0.36 114.39 156.40
CA GLU A 4 -0.70 113.69 155.67
C GLU A 4 -0.29 113.40 154.23
N THR A 5 0.29 114.40 153.57
CA THR A 5 0.88 114.28 152.23
C THR A 5 2.05 113.29 152.17
N VAL A 6 2.75 113.04 153.28
CA VAL A 6 3.84 112.05 153.33
C VAL A 6 3.29 110.62 153.27
N PHE A 7 2.18 110.34 153.96
CA PHE A 7 1.55 109.02 153.91
C PHE A 7 0.88 108.72 152.56
N GLU A 8 0.27 109.73 151.93
CA GLU A 8 -0.29 109.58 150.57
C GLU A 8 0.81 109.30 149.53
N LEU A 9 1.94 110.02 149.60
CA LEU A 9 3.11 109.75 148.74
C LEU A 9 3.73 108.37 149.00
N ALA A 10 3.83 107.95 150.27
CA ALA A 10 4.34 106.62 150.63
C ALA A 10 3.43 105.50 150.10
N PHE A 11 2.10 105.67 150.18
CA PHE A 11 1.14 104.72 149.62
C PHE A 11 1.19 104.68 148.10
N ALA A 12 1.20 105.83 147.41
CA ALA A 12 1.30 105.89 145.96
C ALA A 12 2.60 105.24 145.44
N GLY A 13 3.74 105.49 146.11
CA GLY A 13 5.01 104.82 145.84
C GLY A 13 4.93 103.31 146.09
N GLY A 14 4.26 102.88 147.16
CA GLY A 14 4.00 101.47 147.47
C GLY A 14 3.21 100.73 146.41
N ILE A 15 2.16 101.33 145.84
CA ILE A 15 1.39 100.76 144.73
C ILE A 15 2.29 100.55 143.50
N VAL A 16 3.00 101.61 143.09
CA VAL A 16 3.87 101.56 141.90
C VAL A 16 4.97 100.51 142.07
N LEU A 17 5.58 100.44 143.25
CA LEU A 17 6.62 99.47 143.57
C LEU A 17 6.07 98.02 143.57
N ALA A 18 4.91 97.78 144.16
CA ALA A 18 4.28 96.46 144.17
C ALA A 18 3.86 96.01 142.76
N ALA A 19 3.21 96.88 141.99
CA ALA A 19 2.86 96.61 140.59
C ALA A 19 4.10 96.32 139.73
N ALA A 20 5.18 97.09 139.90
CA ALA A 20 6.45 96.85 139.24
C ALA A 20 7.06 95.49 139.64
N THR A 21 7.06 95.11 140.92
CA THR A 21 7.57 93.78 141.32
C THR A 21 6.76 92.64 140.73
N LEU A 22 5.43 92.76 140.65
CA LEU A 22 4.57 91.71 140.11
C LEU A 22 4.79 91.56 138.58
N ALA A 23 4.89 92.68 137.86
CA ALA A 23 5.21 92.69 136.43
C ALA A 23 6.63 92.14 136.13
N LEU A 24 7.65 92.55 136.89
CA LEU A 24 9.02 92.06 136.70
C LEU A 24 9.22 90.61 137.15
N ALA A 25 8.43 90.11 138.11
CA ALA A 25 8.42 88.70 138.48
C ALA A 25 7.77 87.82 137.40
N ALA A 26 6.66 88.28 136.80
CA ALA A 26 6.06 87.63 135.63
C ALA A 26 7.00 87.63 134.41
N ALA A 27 7.82 88.67 134.26
CA ALA A 27 8.89 88.74 133.26
C ALA A 27 10.21 88.05 133.69
N GLU A 28 10.23 87.35 134.83
CA GLU A 28 11.37 86.65 135.47
C GLU A 28 12.63 87.49 135.78
N ARG A 29 12.59 88.82 135.56
CA ARG A 29 13.75 89.73 135.63
C ARG A 29 14.26 90.08 137.03
N LEU A 30 13.49 89.79 138.08
CA LEU A 30 13.92 89.99 139.47
C LEU A 30 14.35 88.66 140.10
N ASP A 31 15.47 88.66 140.82
CA ASP A 31 15.81 87.54 141.69
C ASP A 31 14.85 87.46 142.89
N THR A 32 14.66 86.24 143.40
CA THR A 32 13.83 85.90 144.55
C THR A 32 14.25 86.69 145.79
N ARG A 33 15.56 86.94 145.97
CA ARG A 33 16.06 87.80 147.06
C ARG A 33 15.56 89.24 146.90
N THR A 34 15.58 89.78 145.68
CA THR A 34 15.15 91.17 145.40
C THR A 34 13.66 91.36 145.66
N ILE A 35 12.81 90.42 145.23
CA ILE A 35 11.37 90.45 145.51
C ILE A 35 11.11 90.39 147.02
N LEU A 36 11.82 89.53 147.75
CA LEU A 36 11.68 89.38 149.20
C LEU A 36 12.18 90.61 149.98
N TRP A 37 13.26 91.25 149.54
CA TRP A 37 13.71 92.55 150.07
C TRP A 37 12.68 93.66 149.86
N ILE A 38 12.07 93.74 148.67
CA ILE A 38 11.06 94.76 148.37
C ILE A 38 9.77 94.50 149.17
N ALA A 39 9.31 93.25 149.26
CA ALA A 39 8.16 92.89 150.09
C ALA A 39 8.41 93.20 151.58
N GLY A 40 9.62 92.91 152.09
CA GLY A 40 10.03 93.27 153.45
C GLY A 40 10.07 94.77 153.69
N PHE A 41 10.54 95.55 152.72
CA PHE A 41 10.58 97.02 152.80
C PHE A 41 9.16 97.64 152.79
N ILE A 42 8.30 97.22 151.86
CA ILE A 42 6.89 97.68 151.84
C ILE A 42 6.20 97.28 153.15
N GLY A 43 6.45 96.06 153.65
CA GLY A 43 5.94 95.58 154.94
C GLY A 43 6.38 96.43 156.13
N SER A 44 7.63 96.88 156.19
CA SER A 44 8.12 97.73 157.29
C SER A 44 7.58 99.16 157.22
N VAL A 45 7.35 99.71 156.02
CA VAL A 45 6.65 100.99 155.85
C VAL A 45 5.17 100.87 156.21
N ALA A 46 4.53 99.73 155.90
CA ALA A 46 3.15 99.45 156.29
C ALA A 46 2.98 99.40 157.82
N THR A 47 3.85 98.68 158.54
CA THR A 47 3.78 98.60 160.01
C THR A 47 4.09 99.94 160.67
N ALA A 48 5.09 100.70 160.17
CA ALA A 48 5.35 102.06 160.64
C ALA A 48 4.14 103.00 160.45
N SER A 49 3.41 102.86 159.33
CA SER A 49 2.18 103.64 159.05
C SER A 49 1.05 103.29 160.02
N TRP A 50 0.87 102.01 160.36
CA TRP A 50 -0.10 101.59 161.39
C TRP A 50 0.25 102.10 162.79
N VAL A 51 1.54 102.13 163.15
CA VAL A 51 2.00 102.71 164.43
C VAL A 51 1.75 104.23 164.47
N ALA A 52 1.96 104.96 163.37
CA ALA A 52 1.65 106.39 163.31
C ALA A 52 0.15 106.68 163.42
N PHE A 53 -0.70 105.92 162.72
CA PHE A 53 -2.16 106.04 162.82
C PHE A 53 -2.70 105.75 164.24
N ALA A 54 -2.02 104.89 165.01
CA ALA A 54 -2.38 104.63 166.41
C ALA A 54 -2.03 105.77 167.38
N LEU A 55 -1.17 106.72 166.98
CA LEU A 55 -0.77 107.88 167.80
C LEU A 55 -1.63 109.12 167.52
N ASP A 56 -2.07 109.32 166.27
CA ASP A 56 -3.01 110.39 165.88
C ASP A 56 -4.01 109.85 164.83
N PRO A 57 -5.23 109.42 165.24
CA PRO A 57 -6.15 108.64 164.42
C PRO A 57 -6.89 109.48 163.37
N SER A 58 -6.14 109.90 162.35
CA SER A 58 -6.63 110.60 161.16
C SER A 58 -7.14 109.63 160.08
N ARG A 59 -8.29 109.96 159.47
CA ARG A 59 -9.01 109.05 158.55
C ARG A 59 -8.24 108.74 157.26
N SER A 60 -7.35 109.65 156.86
CA SER A 60 -6.42 109.56 155.72
C SER A 60 -5.31 108.52 155.97
N ALA A 61 -4.64 108.59 157.12
CA ALA A 61 -3.54 107.67 157.46
C ALA A 61 -3.98 106.20 157.52
N GLY A 62 -5.21 105.91 157.98
CA GLY A 62 -5.76 104.56 157.98
C GLY A 62 -5.93 103.95 156.57
N ILE A 63 -6.27 104.76 155.57
CA ILE A 63 -6.39 104.31 154.16
C ILE A 63 -5.02 103.99 153.58
N ALA A 64 -4.02 104.85 153.83
CA ALA A 64 -2.64 104.60 153.39
C ALA A 64 -2.06 103.32 154.02
N ALA A 65 -2.29 103.10 155.32
CA ALA A 65 -1.80 101.92 156.04
C ALA A 65 -2.45 100.60 155.56
N ALA A 66 -3.76 100.60 155.26
CA ALA A 66 -4.44 99.45 154.67
C ALA A 66 -4.05 99.22 153.19
N GLY A 67 -3.82 100.29 152.43
CA GLY A 67 -3.35 100.21 151.06
C GLY A 67 -1.94 99.61 150.94
N LEU A 68 -1.04 99.97 151.86
CA LEU A 68 0.30 99.39 151.92
C LEU A 68 0.32 97.89 152.25
N THR A 69 -0.57 97.38 153.13
CA THR A 69 -0.62 95.93 153.41
C THR A 69 -1.12 95.13 152.20
N ALA A 70 -2.04 95.68 151.40
CA ALA A 70 -2.43 95.09 150.11
C ALA A 70 -1.25 95.04 149.11
N CYS A 71 -0.42 96.08 149.08
CA CYS A 71 0.82 96.11 148.28
C CYS A 71 1.81 95.01 148.72
N THR A 72 1.96 94.78 150.03
CA THR A 72 2.79 93.68 150.55
C THR A 72 2.29 92.30 150.12
N LEU A 73 0.97 92.06 150.16
CA LEU A 73 0.37 90.80 149.70
C LEU A 73 0.56 90.58 148.19
N ALA A 74 0.44 91.63 147.38
CA ALA A 74 0.72 91.57 145.94
C ALA A 74 2.19 91.19 145.64
N ALA A 75 3.14 91.76 146.38
CA ALA A 75 4.56 91.41 146.28
C ALA A 75 4.86 89.96 146.73
N ILE A 76 4.11 89.41 147.69
CA ILE A 76 4.20 87.99 148.08
C ILE A 76 3.60 87.08 147.00
N GLY A 77 2.49 87.46 146.37
CA GLY A 77 1.88 86.71 145.26
C GLY A 77 2.83 86.51 144.07
N ALA A 78 3.70 87.50 143.80
CA ALA A 78 4.74 87.43 142.77
C ALA A 78 5.72 86.25 142.97
N LEU A 79 5.99 85.85 144.22
CA LEU A 79 6.87 84.71 144.53
C LEU A 79 6.21 83.36 144.18
N ALA A 80 4.89 83.24 144.30
CA ALA A 80 4.16 82.03 143.95
C ALA A 80 4.14 81.82 142.43
N LEU A 81 3.88 82.88 141.66
CA LEU A 81 3.82 82.85 140.19
C LEU A 81 5.13 82.33 139.57
N ARG A 82 6.28 82.88 140.00
CA ARG A 82 7.62 82.45 139.52
C ARG A 82 7.92 80.98 139.83
N ARG A 83 7.35 80.44 140.91
CA ARG A 83 7.56 79.05 141.34
C ARG A 83 6.80 78.04 140.48
N GLY A 84 5.68 78.45 139.89
CA GLY A 84 4.95 77.64 138.89
C GLY A 84 5.73 77.49 137.59
N LEU A 85 6.17 78.61 136.99
CA LEU A 85 6.88 78.64 135.70
C LEU A 85 8.17 77.81 135.69
N MET A 86 8.90 77.76 136.81
CA MET A 86 10.09 76.90 136.96
C MET A 86 9.75 75.39 137.03
N SER A 87 8.54 75.02 137.45
CA SER A 87 8.11 73.63 137.50
C SER A 87 7.67 73.10 136.13
N GLU A 88 7.20 73.98 135.23
CA GLU A 88 6.75 73.65 133.88
C GLU A 88 7.95 73.24 133.00
N ARG A 89 8.98 74.07 132.95
CA ARG A 89 10.22 73.82 132.19
C ARG A 89 10.91 72.51 132.58
N ALA A 90 10.88 72.15 133.86
CA ALA A 90 11.47 70.91 134.36
C ALA A 90 10.74 69.65 133.86
N ILE A 91 9.45 69.76 133.52
CA ILE A 91 8.65 68.70 132.92
C ILE A 91 8.94 68.63 131.40
N ASP A 92 9.00 69.77 130.72
CA ASP A 92 9.33 69.83 129.29
C ASP A 92 10.70 69.20 128.99
N GLU A 93 11.73 69.53 129.78
CA GLU A 93 13.06 68.92 129.62
C GLU A 93 13.06 67.40 129.87
N GLN A 94 12.14 66.86 130.68
CA GLN A 94 12.01 65.42 130.88
C GLN A 94 11.25 64.76 129.74
N LEU A 95 10.17 65.38 129.26
CA LEU A 95 9.34 64.88 128.17
C LEU A 95 10.12 64.82 126.85
N GLU A 96 10.94 65.83 126.57
CA GLU A 96 11.82 65.87 125.40
C GLU A 96 12.95 64.82 125.47
N ARG A 97 13.52 64.56 126.65
CA ARG A 97 14.46 63.44 126.86
C ARG A 97 13.81 62.09 126.60
N VAL A 98 12.61 61.85 127.13
CA VAL A 98 11.85 60.60 126.91
C VAL A 98 11.50 60.41 125.44
N ARG A 99 11.18 61.49 124.70
CA ARG A 99 11.02 61.44 123.23
C ARG A 99 12.28 60.98 122.53
N GLN A 100 13.43 61.59 122.82
CA GLN A 100 14.69 61.27 122.16
C GLN A 100 15.14 59.83 122.44
N GLU A 101 14.89 59.31 123.65
CA GLU A 101 15.10 57.89 123.97
C GLU A 101 14.13 56.97 123.20
N LEU A 102 12.85 57.34 123.11
CA LEU A 102 11.84 56.58 122.38
C LEU A 102 12.16 56.50 120.87
N ASP A 103 12.44 57.63 120.23
CA ASP A 103 12.78 57.71 118.80
C ASP A 103 14.05 56.90 118.51
N ALA A 104 15.06 56.99 119.37
CA ALA A 104 16.27 56.19 119.26
C ALA A 104 16.03 54.68 119.47
N ILE A 105 14.99 54.25 120.18
CA ILE A 105 14.57 52.84 120.29
C ILE A 105 13.79 52.43 119.04
N VAL A 106 12.83 53.23 118.60
CA VAL A 106 12.01 52.98 117.41
C VAL A 106 12.88 52.85 116.15
N GLU A 107 13.87 53.72 115.97
CA GLU A 107 14.77 53.64 114.81
C GLU A 107 15.65 52.38 114.84
N ARG A 108 16.05 51.90 116.04
CA ARG A 108 16.79 50.63 116.19
C ARG A 108 15.91 49.42 115.86
N GLU A 109 14.69 49.36 116.39
CA GLU A 109 13.75 48.27 116.09
C GLU A 109 13.37 48.27 114.60
N LEU A 110 13.11 49.43 113.98
CA LEU A 110 12.81 49.53 112.55
C LEU A 110 13.96 49.01 111.68
N ARG A 111 15.22 49.38 111.98
CA ARG A 111 16.41 48.86 111.28
C ARG A 111 16.61 47.36 111.49
N GLN A 112 16.35 46.86 112.69
CA GLN A 112 16.42 45.42 112.95
C GLN A 112 15.34 44.66 112.17
N ARG A 113 14.09 45.13 112.18
CA ARG A 113 12.99 44.52 111.43
C ARG A 113 13.18 44.60 109.93
N SER A 114 13.75 45.69 109.39
CA SER A 114 14.08 45.73 107.96
C SER A 114 15.14 44.68 107.61
N ALA A 115 16.20 44.52 108.42
CA ALA A 115 17.22 43.50 108.21
C ALA A 115 16.69 42.06 108.35
N GLU A 116 15.81 41.80 109.33
CA GLU A 116 15.13 40.51 109.49
C GLU A 116 14.22 40.18 108.30
N LEU A 117 13.47 41.17 107.79
CA LEU A 117 12.63 41.03 106.60
C LEU A 117 13.47 40.85 105.32
N GLU A 118 14.55 41.61 105.15
CA GLU A 118 15.47 41.43 104.01
C GLU A 118 16.13 40.07 104.02
N HIS A 119 16.58 39.57 105.19
CA HIS A 119 17.20 38.25 105.30
C HIS A 119 16.18 37.12 105.02
N THR A 120 14.98 37.19 105.60
CA THR A 120 13.93 36.18 105.35
C THR A 120 13.43 36.21 103.91
N LEU A 121 13.31 37.39 103.30
CA LEU A 121 12.94 37.55 101.89
C LEU A 121 14.05 37.09 100.93
N ALA A 122 15.33 37.35 101.24
CA ALA A 122 16.46 36.84 100.48
C ALA A 122 16.53 35.31 100.53
N ARG A 123 16.31 34.72 101.72
CA ARG A 123 16.22 33.27 101.89
C ARG A 123 15.05 32.66 101.11
N ALA A 124 13.84 33.21 101.28
CA ALA A 124 12.67 32.75 100.53
C ALA A 124 12.88 32.84 99.01
N ARG A 125 13.51 33.92 98.50
CA ARG A 125 13.89 34.03 97.08
C ARG A 125 14.87 32.93 96.65
N ALA A 126 15.88 32.61 97.45
CA ALA A 126 16.81 31.52 97.16
C ALA A 126 16.10 30.15 97.14
N ASP A 127 15.24 29.88 98.12
CA ASP A 127 14.47 28.64 98.22
C ASP A 127 13.49 28.48 97.02
N PHE A 128 12.81 29.56 96.61
CA PHE A 128 11.97 29.57 95.42
C PHE A 128 12.76 29.37 94.12
N VAL A 129 13.93 30.00 93.97
CA VAL A 129 14.79 29.84 92.79
C VAL A 129 15.33 28.41 92.70
N SER A 130 15.72 27.79 93.82
CA SER A 130 16.15 26.39 93.84
C SER A 130 15.02 25.44 93.46
N THR A 131 13.84 25.61 94.08
CA THR A 131 12.65 24.79 93.79
C THR A 131 12.25 24.89 92.32
N PHE A 132 12.21 26.11 91.77
CA PHE A 132 11.91 26.33 90.36
C PHE A 132 12.97 25.70 89.44
N ALA A 133 14.26 25.77 89.79
CA ALA A 133 15.31 25.13 89.00
C ALA A 133 15.19 23.59 88.97
N ASP A 134 14.80 22.97 90.10
CA ASP A 134 14.58 21.52 90.18
C ASP A 134 13.29 21.07 89.49
N ASP A 135 12.22 21.87 89.55
CA ASP A 135 11.00 21.60 88.77
C ASP A 135 11.20 21.82 87.26
N GLN A 136 12.04 22.78 86.84
CA GLN A 136 12.46 22.90 85.44
C GLN A 136 13.29 21.70 84.99
N ARG A 137 14.20 21.17 85.83
CA ARG A 137 14.94 19.92 85.53
C ARG A 137 13.98 18.75 85.35
N ARG A 138 13.07 18.54 86.30
CA ARG A 138 12.03 17.50 86.24
C ARG A 138 11.18 17.60 84.98
N LEU A 139 10.70 18.80 84.64
CA LEU A 139 9.90 19.04 83.43
C LEU A 139 10.69 18.77 82.14
N LEU A 140 11.99 19.09 82.11
CA LEU A 140 12.85 18.79 80.96
C LEU A 140 13.14 17.29 80.84
N ASP A 141 13.36 16.58 81.94
CA ASP A 141 13.60 15.14 81.93
C ASP A 141 12.34 14.32 81.66
N GLU A 142 11.17 14.78 82.14
CA GLU A 142 9.87 14.23 81.74
C GLU A 142 9.59 14.45 80.25
N ARG A 143 9.85 15.65 79.72
CA ARG A 143 9.74 15.93 78.28
C ARG A 143 10.70 15.07 77.46
N ARG A 144 11.94 14.85 77.93
CA ARG A 144 12.91 13.94 77.29
C ARG A 144 12.38 12.50 77.29
N ARG A 145 11.82 12.03 78.41
CA ARG A 145 11.27 10.66 78.50
C ARG A 145 10.07 10.48 77.58
N LEU A 146 9.12 11.42 77.58
CA LEU A 146 7.95 11.40 76.70
C LEU A 146 8.33 11.51 75.22
N ALA A 147 9.34 12.32 74.88
CA ALA A 147 9.89 12.39 73.53
C ALA A 147 10.51 11.05 73.10
N GLY A 148 11.35 10.44 73.94
CA GLY A 148 11.94 9.11 73.70
C GLY A 148 10.87 8.03 73.54
N GLU A 149 9.90 7.97 74.45
CA GLU A 149 8.74 7.06 74.35
C GLU A 149 7.95 7.26 73.04
N SER A 150 7.78 8.51 72.57
CA SER A 150 7.10 8.79 71.30
C SER A 150 7.93 8.41 70.08
N GLU A 151 9.26 8.57 70.15
CA GLU A 151 10.17 8.18 69.08
C GLU A 151 10.29 6.65 68.97
N GLU A 152 10.36 5.94 70.11
CA GLU A 152 10.34 4.47 70.14
C GLU A 152 9.04 3.90 69.58
N ARG A 153 7.88 4.49 69.92
CA ARG A 153 6.58 4.11 69.33
C ARG A 153 6.55 4.35 67.83
N ALA A 154 6.92 5.55 67.37
CA ALA A 154 6.95 5.88 65.94
C ALA A 154 7.94 4.99 65.15
N ARG A 155 9.10 4.65 65.74
CA ARG A 155 10.06 3.70 65.16
C ARG A 155 9.47 2.28 65.08
N ALA A 156 8.78 1.83 66.12
CA ALA A 156 8.12 0.51 66.13
C ALA A 156 6.99 0.44 65.08
N GLU A 157 6.12 1.44 65.03
CA GLU A 157 5.04 1.57 64.04
C GLU A 157 5.60 1.58 62.60
N LEU A 158 6.70 2.29 62.35
CA LEU A 158 7.37 2.30 61.05
C LEU A 158 8.00 0.94 60.69
N VAL A 159 8.60 0.24 61.66
CA VAL A 159 9.16 -1.11 61.43
C VAL A 159 8.05 -2.13 61.17
N GLU A 160 6.94 -2.07 61.91
CA GLU A 160 5.76 -2.94 61.69
C GLU A 160 5.10 -2.66 60.33
N ALA A 161 4.93 -1.39 59.96
CA ALA A 161 4.41 -1.00 58.65
C ALA A 161 5.33 -1.44 57.50
N LEU A 162 6.65 -1.30 57.65
CA LEU A 162 7.63 -1.79 56.66
C LEU A 162 7.62 -3.32 56.54
N ALA A 163 7.53 -4.05 57.66
CA ALA A 163 7.41 -5.51 57.65
C ALA A 163 6.10 -5.97 56.99
N GLY A 164 4.99 -5.28 57.26
CA GLY A 164 3.70 -5.53 56.61
C GLY A 164 3.73 -5.29 55.09
N ILE A 165 4.37 -4.20 54.65
CA ILE A 165 4.57 -3.90 53.22
C ILE A 165 5.51 -4.95 52.57
N GLN A 166 6.60 -5.35 53.23
CA GLN A 166 7.50 -6.39 52.75
C GLN A 166 6.75 -7.73 52.58
N GLY A 167 6.03 -8.19 53.60
CA GLY A 167 5.22 -9.41 53.53
C GLY A 167 4.13 -9.34 52.45
N GLN A 168 3.50 -8.17 52.25
CA GLN A 168 2.54 -7.98 51.15
C GLN A 168 3.22 -8.05 49.77
N VAL A 169 4.43 -7.51 49.62
CA VAL A 169 5.21 -7.60 48.37
C VAL A 169 5.64 -9.04 48.11
N GLU A 170 6.16 -9.77 49.10
CA GLU A 170 6.53 -11.18 48.99
C GLU A 170 5.33 -12.07 48.64
N GLN A 171 4.19 -11.86 49.29
CA GLN A 171 2.94 -12.56 48.97
C GLN A 171 2.49 -12.28 47.54
N ARG A 172 2.57 -11.03 47.07
CA ARG A 172 2.24 -10.66 45.69
C ARG A 172 3.22 -11.22 44.66
N LEU A 173 4.51 -11.25 44.95
CA LEU A 173 5.52 -11.87 44.08
C LEU A 173 5.32 -13.39 44.00
N THR A 174 4.97 -14.04 45.12
CA THR A 174 4.64 -15.48 45.14
C THR A 174 3.36 -15.78 44.35
N ALA A 175 2.32 -14.95 44.50
CA ALA A 175 1.09 -15.06 43.72
C ALA A 175 1.36 -14.88 42.21
N TRP A 176 2.06 -13.81 41.82
CA TRP A 176 2.45 -13.56 40.42
C TRP A 176 3.34 -14.65 39.83
N SER A 177 4.27 -15.21 40.62
CA SER A 177 5.07 -16.38 40.19
C SER A 177 4.18 -17.59 39.87
N SER A 178 3.20 -17.87 40.73
CA SER A 178 2.22 -18.94 40.50
C SER A 178 1.26 -18.64 39.34
N ASP A 179 0.89 -17.37 39.12
CA ASP A 179 0.05 -16.95 37.99
C ASP A 179 0.81 -17.09 36.66
N LEU A 180 2.11 -16.75 36.64
CA LEU A 180 3.01 -16.92 35.48
C LEU A 180 3.23 -18.40 35.16
N ASP A 181 3.51 -19.24 36.16
CA ASP A 181 3.65 -20.69 36.00
C ASP A 181 2.36 -21.33 35.43
N ARG A 182 1.19 -20.91 35.94
CA ARG A 182 -0.12 -21.34 35.41
C ARG A 182 -0.35 -20.84 33.97
N ALA A 183 0.12 -19.64 33.62
CA ALA A 183 0.05 -19.12 32.26
C ALA A 183 0.98 -19.88 31.30
N GLU A 184 2.21 -20.21 31.71
CA GLU A 184 3.14 -21.03 30.93
C GLU A 184 2.59 -22.44 30.67
N HIS A 185 2.05 -23.09 31.71
CA HIS A 185 1.38 -24.39 31.59
C HIS A 185 0.16 -24.34 30.66
N ALA A 186 -0.65 -23.28 30.74
CA ALA A 186 -1.81 -23.08 29.86
C ALA A 186 -1.38 -22.87 28.40
N LEU A 187 -0.41 -21.99 28.12
CA LEU A 187 0.14 -21.74 26.79
C LEU A 187 0.79 -23.00 26.20
N THR A 188 1.58 -23.73 26.99
CA THR A 188 2.20 -25.00 26.58
C THR A 188 1.14 -26.05 26.24
N THR A 189 0.02 -26.08 26.96
CA THR A 189 -1.11 -26.96 26.67
C THR A 189 -1.84 -26.55 25.39
N GLN A 190 -2.09 -25.25 25.19
CA GLN A 190 -2.69 -24.72 23.97
C GLN A 190 -1.82 -24.96 22.72
N LEU A 191 -0.49 -24.83 22.83
CA LEU A 191 0.44 -25.14 21.75
C LEU A 191 0.46 -26.63 21.40
N LYS A 192 0.42 -27.53 22.39
CA LYS A 192 0.29 -28.97 22.17
C LYS A 192 -1.02 -29.33 21.47
N GLU A 193 -2.12 -28.73 21.90
CA GLU A 193 -3.45 -28.92 21.30
C GLU A 193 -3.55 -28.34 19.88
N LEU A 194 -2.97 -27.17 19.62
CA LEU A 194 -2.89 -26.58 18.29
C LEU A 194 -2.05 -27.45 17.35
N ALA A 195 -0.89 -27.92 17.79
CA ALA A 195 -0.05 -28.84 17.02
C ALA A 195 -0.73 -30.19 16.77
N ARG A 196 -1.55 -30.69 17.70
CA ARG A 196 -2.40 -31.88 17.49
C ARG A 196 -3.43 -31.62 16.39
N ARG A 197 -4.21 -30.54 16.50
CA ARG A 197 -5.22 -30.15 15.49
C ARG A 197 -4.61 -29.93 14.11
N GLN A 198 -3.42 -29.32 14.03
CA GLN A 198 -2.73 -29.12 12.76
C GLN A 198 -2.35 -30.46 12.10
N ARG A 199 -1.82 -31.44 12.86
CA ARG A 199 -1.54 -32.79 12.35
C ARG A 199 -2.80 -33.52 11.90
N GLU A 200 -3.89 -33.40 12.66
CA GLU A 200 -5.19 -34.01 12.32
C GLU A 200 -5.79 -33.39 11.05
N GLN A 201 -5.66 -32.07 10.86
CA GLN A 201 -6.06 -31.37 9.64
C GLN A 201 -5.19 -31.75 8.44
N ILE A 202 -3.87 -31.93 8.63
CA ILE A 202 -2.95 -32.40 7.58
C ILE A 202 -3.31 -33.84 7.17
N ALA A 203 -3.42 -34.77 8.12
CA ALA A 203 -3.83 -36.15 7.82
C ALA A 203 -5.22 -36.24 7.18
N SER A 204 -6.15 -35.35 7.56
CA SER A 204 -7.47 -35.22 6.92
C SER A 204 -7.40 -34.59 5.51
N ALA A 205 -6.38 -33.80 5.20
CA ALA A 205 -6.11 -33.32 3.83
C ALA A 205 -5.45 -34.43 2.99
N GLU A 206 -4.41 -35.08 3.50
CA GLU A 206 -3.69 -36.18 2.85
C GLU A 206 -4.62 -37.35 2.49
N THR A 207 -5.48 -37.78 3.40
CA THR A 207 -6.48 -38.84 3.14
C THR A 207 -7.52 -38.44 2.10
N ARG A 208 -7.94 -37.16 2.06
CA ARG A 208 -8.82 -36.65 0.99
C ARG A 208 -8.11 -36.58 -0.35
N MET A 209 -6.86 -36.10 -0.39
CA MET A 209 -6.05 -36.03 -1.60
C MET A 209 -5.74 -37.42 -2.17
N ALA A 210 -5.50 -38.43 -1.31
CA ALA A 210 -5.34 -39.82 -1.73
C ALA A 210 -6.64 -40.36 -2.39
N ALA A 211 -7.79 -40.20 -1.72
CA ALA A 211 -9.08 -40.62 -2.26
C ALA A 211 -9.52 -39.83 -3.51
N GLU A 212 -9.09 -38.58 -3.66
CA GLU A 212 -9.30 -37.78 -4.87
C GLU A 212 -8.37 -38.23 -6.01
N SER A 213 -7.11 -38.55 -5.71
CA SER A 213 -6.17 -39.13 -6.68
C SER A 213 -6.63 -40.49 -7.20
N GLU A 214 -7.21 -41.34 -6.34
CA GLU A 214 -7.76 -42.66 -6.72
C GLU A 214 -9.01 -42.53 -7.61
N ARG A 215 -9.85 -41.50 -7.37
CA ARG A 215 -10.97 -41.14 -8.24
C ARG A 215 -10.50 -40.57 -9.58
N LEU A 216 -9.43 -39.79 -9.59
CA LEU A 216 -8.85 -39.26 -10.83
C LEU A 216 -8.18 -40.35 -11.67
N SER A 217 -7.49 -41.31 -11.05
CA SER A 217 -6.90 -42.44 -11.78
C SER A 217 -7.96 -43.38 -12.33
N SER A 218 -9.00 -43.71 -11.57
CA SER A 218 -10.12 -44.52 -12.07
C SER A 218 -10.92 -43.80 -13.17
N ALA A 219 -11.15 -42.49 -13.06
CA ALA A 219 -11.78 -41.70 -14.12
C ALA A 219 -10.91 -41.60 -15.40
N ASP A 220 -9.58 -41.51 -15.27
CA ASP A 220 -8.65 -41.55 -16.41
C ASP A 220 -8.61 -42.95 -17.05
N GLU A 221 -8.63 -44.03 -16.26
CA GLU A 221 -8.77 -45.41 -16.77
C GLU A 221 -10.11 -45.61 -17.50
N GLU A 222 -11.23 -45.11 -16.97
CA GLU A 222 -12.53 -45.12 -17.64
C GLU A 222 -12.51 -44.30 -18.95
N GLN A 223 -11.90 -43.12 -18.95
CA GLN A 223 -11.75 -42.29 -20.15
C GLN A 223 -10.87 -42.96 -21.20
N ARG A 224 -9.74 -43.57 -20.82
CA ARG A 224 -8.88 -44.35 -21.71
C ARG A 224 -9.64 -45.54 -22.29
N ALA A 225 -10.43 -46.25 -21.48
CA ALA A 225 -11.27 -47.36 -21.94
C ALA A 225 -12.43 -46.91 -22.85
N ALA A 226 -12.96 -45.70 -22.66
CA ALA A 226 -13.95 -45.09 -23.56
C ALA A 226 -13.32 -44.67 -24.90
N VAL A 227 -12.15 -44.01 -24.86
CA VAL A 227 -11.39 -43.63 -26.06
C VAL A 227 -10.89 -44.85 -26.84
N ALA A 228 -10.52 -45.94 -26.16
CA ALA A 228 -10.17 -47.22 -26.80
C ALA A 228 -11.38 -47.82 -27.54
N ARG A 229 -12.55 -47.88 -26.90
CA ARG A 229 -13.80 -48.36 -27.53
C ARG A 229 -14.23 -47.48 -28.71
N LEU A 230 -14.20 -46.16 -28.58
CA LEU A 230 -14.49 -45.24 -29.69
C LEU A 230 -13.50 -45.41 -30.86
N ARG A 231 -12.22 -45.69 -30.60
CA ARG A 231 -11.25 -46.02 -31.66
C ARG A 231 -11.56 -47.35 -32.33
N GLU A 232 -11.95 -48.37 -31.57
CA GLU A 232 -12.35 -49.67 -32.14
C GLU A 232 -13.62 -49.54 -32.98
N GLU A 233 -14.64 -48.84 -32.47
CA GLU A 233 -15.91 -48.56 -33.17
C GLU A 233 -15.68 -47.75 -34.46
N LEU A 234 -14.83 -46.71 -34.43
CA LEU A 234 -14.45 -45.96 -35.63
C LEU A 234 -13.64 -46.81 -36.63
N THR A 235 -12.76 -47.69 -36.15
CA THR A 235 -11.99 -48.61 -37.03
C THR A 235 -12.92 -49.62 -37.69
N ARG A 236 -13.87 -50.18 -36.93
CA ARG A 236 -14.87 -51.12 -37.41
C ARG A 236 -15.82 -50.45 -38.42
N SER A 237 -16.34 -49.26 -38.11
CA SER A 237 -17.21 -48.51 -39.01
C SER A 237 -16.48 -48.08 -40.30
N ALA A 238 -15.20 -47.72 -40.22
CA ALA A 238 -14.38 -47.44 -41.41
C ALA A 238 -14.14 -48.71 -42.25
N GLN A 239 -13.97 -49.87 -41.63
CA GLN A 239 -13.85 -51.15 -42.33
C GLN A 239 -15.17 -51.58 -42.97
N GLU A 240 -16.29 -51.52 -42.25
CA GLU A 240 -17.65 -51.80 -42.77
C GLU A 240 -17.99 -50.88 -43.97
N ALA A 241 -17.61 -49.61 -43.91
CA ALA A 241 -17.76 -48.66 -45.01
C ALA A 241 -16.86 -48.99 -46.21
N ALA A 242 -15.62 -49.45 -45.97
CA ALA A 242 -14.70 -49.88 -47.04
C ALA A 242 -15.19 -51.16 -47.72
N GLU A 243 -15.62 -52.17 -46.95
CA GLU A 243 -16.19 -53.43 -47.46
C GLU A 243 -17.49 -53.17 -48.25
N THR A 244 -18.31 -52.21 -47.82
CA THR A 244 -19.49 -51.75 -48.57
C THR A 244 -19.11 -51.08 -49.89
N ALA A 245 -18.12 -50.17 -49.87
CA ALA A 245 -17.66 -49.46 -51.06
C ALA A 245 -17.01 -50.40 -52.08
N ASP A 246 -16.23 -51.39 -51.64
CA ASP A 246 -15.66 -52.42 -52.52
C ASP A 246 -16.77 -53.30 -53.13
N ALA A 247 -17.81 -53.67 -52.38
CA ALA A 247 -18.96 -54.40 -52.91
C ALA A 247 -19.75 -53.58 -53.96
N GLU A 248 -19.92 -52.27 -53.76
CA GLU A 248 -20.50 -51.37 -54.77
C GLU A 248 -19.61 -51.25 -56.02
N LEU A 249 -18.29 -51.16 -55.84
CA LEU A 249 -17.32 -51.13 -56.95
C LEU A 249 -17.30 -52.45 -57.74
N GLU A 250 -17.38 -53.61 -57.08
CA GLU A 250 -17.52 -54.91 -57.75
C GLU A 250 -18.85 -55.01 -58.51
N SER A 251 -19.95 -54.56 -57.90
CA SER A 251 -21.27 -54.51 -58.56
C SER A 251 -21.20 -53.66 -59.84
N HIS A 252 -20.70 -52.43 -59.73
CA HIS A 252 -20.51 -51.55 -60.90
C HIS A 252 -19.49 -52.08 -61.91
N ALA A 253 -18.48 -52.85 -61.50
CA ALA A 253 -17.58 -53.54 -62.42
C ALA A 253 -18.28 -54.68 -63.18
N LEU A 254 -19.18 -55.43 -62.52
CA LEU A 254 -20.02 -56.45 -63.14
C LEU A 254 -21.07 -55.84 -64.08
N GLU A 255 -21.72 -54.75 -63.69
CA GLU A 255 -22.62 -53.97 -64.56
C GLU A 255 -21.89 -53.43 -65.79
N ARG A 256 -20.71 -52.82 -65.61
CA ARG A 256 -19.87 -52.33 -66.70
C ARG A 256 -19.44 -53.45 -67.63
N ARG A 257 -19.10 -54.64 -67.11
CA ARG A 257 -18.82 -55.84 -67.92
C ARG A 257 -20.05 -56.31 -68.71
N ARG A 258 -21.24 -56.33 -68.08
CA ARG A 258 -22.51 -56.67 -68.76
C ARG A 258 -22.84 -55.68 -69.88
N ALA A 259 -22.77 -54.38 -69.60
CA ALA A 259 -23.03 -53.32 -70.58
C ALA A 259 -22.03 -53.35 -71.75
N LEU A 260 -20.73 -53.56 -71.49
CA LEU A 260 -19.73 -53.73 -72.55
C LEU A 260 -19.99 -55.00 -73.38
N HIS A 261 -20.46 -56.08 -72.75
CA HIS A 261 -20.83 -57.31 -73.47
C HIS A 261 -22.08 -57.12 -74.34
N GLU A 262 -23.11 -56.44 -73.84
CA GLU A 262 -24.31 -56.08 -74.64
C GLU A 262 -23.94 -55.18 -75.82
N ILE A 263 -23.09 -54.16 -75.61
CA ILE A 263 -22.60 -53.29 -76.68
C ILE A 263 -21.80 -54.11 -77.72
N GLY A 264 -20.94 -55.02 -77.27
CA GLY A 264 -20.19 -55.93 -78.15
C GLY A 264 -21.09 -56.85 -78.98
N GLU A 265 -22.16 -57.39 -78.39
CA GLU A 265 -23.10 -58.26 -79.10
C GLU A 265 -24.00 -57.46 -80.05
N ARG A 266 -24.43 -56.25 -79.66
CA ARG A 266 -25.15 -55.32 -80.55
C ARG A 266 -24.29 -54.85 -81.72
N LEU A 267 -22.97 -54.73 -81.53
CA LEU A 267 -22.02 -54.48 -82.62
C LEU A 267 -21.92 -55.68 -83.56
N ARG A 268 -21.76 -56.91 -83.05
CA ARG A 268 -21.75 -58.15 -83.87
C ARG A 268 -23.03 -58.34 -84.68
N VAL A 269 -24.20 -58.16 -84.06
CA VAL A 269 -25.50 -58.26 -84.75
C VAL A 269 -25.61 -57.21 -85.87
N ARG A 270 -25.12 -56.00 -85.63
CA ARG A 270 -25.11 -54.92 -86.64
C ARG A 270 -24.08 -55.18 -87.75
N GLU A 271 -22.90 -55.70 -87.43
CA GLU A 271 -21.88 -56.14 -88.38
C GLU A 271 -22.42 -57.27 -89.27
N HIS A 272 -23.18 -58.20 -88.70
CA HIS A 272 -23.82 -59.29 -89.44
C HIS A 272 -24.97 -58.80 -90.35
N ASP A 273 -25.85 -57.90 -89.88
CA ASP A 273 -26.87 -57.28 -90.75
C ASP A 273 -26.24 -56.45 -91.88
N LEU A 274 -25.18 -55.68 -91.59
CA LEU A 274 -24.41 -54.97 -92.61
C LEU A 274 -23.74 -55.92 -93.61
N SER A 275 -23.18 -57.04 -93.15
CA SER A 275 -22.59 -58.06 -94.03
C SER A 275 -23.65 -58.69 -94.93
N GLN A 276 -24.81 -59.10 -94.37
CA GLN A 276 -25.93 -59.62 -95.17
C GLN A 276 -26.49 -58.59 -96.16
N ARG A 277 -26.55 -57.31 -95.80
CA ARG A 277 -26.92 -56.22 -96.73
C ARG A 277 -25.93 -56.11 -97.87
N ILE A 278 -24.63 -56.11 -97.57
CA ILE A 278 -23.56 -56.07 -98.57
C ILE A 278 -23.65 -57.28 -99.50
N GLU A 279 -23.85 -58.49 -98.99
CA GLU A 279 -24.05 -59.71 -99.81
C GLU A 279 -25.28 -59.61 -100.72
N ARG A 280 -26.41 -59.09 -100.20
CA ARG A 280 -27.64 -58.89 -100.99
C ARG A 280 -27.45 -57.83 -102.06
N GLU A 281 -26.87 -56.67 -101.72
CA GLU A 281 -26.58 -55.59 -102.67
C GLU A 281 -25.56 -56.03 -103.72
N GLN A 282 -24.54 -56.82 -103.36
CA GLN A 282 -23.62 -57.44 -104.32
C GLN A 282 -24.33 -58.45 -105.23
N ALA A 283 -25.21 -59.30 -104.69
CA ALA A 283 -25.98 -60.26 -105.48
C ALA A 283 -27.06 -59.60 -106.38
N GLU A 284 -27.54 -58.41 -106.01
CA GLU A 284 -28.40 -57.58 -106.86
C GLU A 284 -27.61 -56.79 -107.90
N ALA A 285 -26.44 -56.27 -107.54
CA ALA A 285 -25.53 -55.60 -108.48
C ALA A 285 -25.04 -56.60 -109.53
N ALA A 286 -24.64 -57.81 -109.13
CA ALA A 286 -24.28 -58.89 -110.05
C ALA A 286 -25.42 -59.27 -110.99
N ARG A 287 -26.66 -59.38 -110.48
CA ARG A 287 -27.85 -59.65 -111.32
C ARG A 287 -28.21 -58.50 -112.26
N ARG A 288 -28.07 -57.23 -111.82
CA ARG A 288 -28.20 -56.05 -112.69
C ARG A 288 -27.12 -56.02 -113.77
N ILE A 289 -25.86 -56.30 -113.41
CA ILE A 289 -24.73 -56.38 -114.34
C ILE A 289 -24.99 -57.47 -115.38
N GLN A 290 -25.40 -58.67 -114.97
CA GLN A 290 -25.77 -59.77 -115.86
C GLN A 290 -26.94 -59.40 -116.78
N SER A 291 -27.99 -58.75 -116.29
CA SER A 291 -29.12 -58.35 -117.15
C SER A 291 -28.72 -57.26 -118.15
N THR A 292 -27.86 -56.30 -117.75
CA THR A 292 -27.30 -55.31 -118.69
C THR A 292 -26.32 -55.91 -119.70
N PHE A 293 -25.55 -56.94 -119.33
CA PHE A 293 -24.70 -57.66 -120.28
C PHE A 293 -25.57 -58.42 -121.29
N ALA A 294 -26.58 -59.17 -120.86
CA ALA A 294 -27.49 -59.87 -121.77
C ALA A 294 -28.22 -58.92 -122.72
N ASP A 295 -28.63 -57.73 -122.25
CA ASP A 295 -29.26 -56.72 -123.11
C ASP A 295 -28.26 -56.03 -124.06
N VAL A 296 -27.00 -55.84 -123.65
CA VAL A 296 -25.91 -55.38 -124.53
C VAL A 296 -25.54 -56.42 -125.57
N GLU A 297 -25.42 -57.70 -125.20
CA GLU A 297 -25.19 -58.82 -126.12
C GLU A 297 -26.31 -58.91 -127.15
N ARG A 298 -27.58 -58.83 -126.71
CA ARG A 298 -28.74 -58.81 -127.61
C ARG A 298 -28.68 -57.64 -128.60
N ARG A 299 -28.39 -56.42 -128.13
CA ARG A 299 -28.20 -55.24 -129.00
C ARG A 299 -27.02 -55.41 -129.96
N GLN A 300 -25.92 -56.03 -129.54
CA GLN A 300 -24.78 -56.30 -130.42
C GLN A 300 -25.09 -57.37 -131.47
N VAL A 301 -25.83 -58.44 -131.11
CA VAL A 301 -26.33 -59.43 -132.08
C VAL A 301 -27.26 -58.75 -133.09
N GLU A 302 -28.29 -58.01 -132.67
CA GLU A 302 -29.16 -57.29 -133.60
C GLU A 302 -28.40 -56.23 -134.43
N GLN A 303 -27.32 -55.66 -133.91
CA GLN A 303 -26.49 -54.69 -134.65
C GLN A 303 -25.59 -55.40 -135.67
N LEU A 304 -25.07 -56.59 -135.35
CA LEU A 304 -24.34 -57.45 -136.28
C LEU A 304 -25.28 -57.98 -137.38
N GLU A 305 -26.48 -58.44 -137.04
CA GLU A 305 -27.52 -58.83 -138.01
C GLU A 305 -27.87 -57.66 -138.94
N ARG A 306 -28.18 -56.47 -138.39
CA ARG A 306 -28.44 -55.26 -139.20
C ARG A 306 -27.20 -54.78 -139.99
N VAL A 307 -25.99 -55.23 -139.69
CA VAL A 307 -24.79 -54.97 -140.53
C VAL A 307 -24.65 -56.04 -141.61
N LEU A 308 -24.91 -57.31 -141.27
CA LEU A 308 -24.90 -58.45 -142.20
C LEU A 308 -25.97 -58.29 -143.29
N GLU A 309 -27.17 -57.85 -142.91
CA GLU A 309 -28.30 -57.59 -143.83
C GLU A 309 -28.00 -56.41 -144.77
N ARG A 310 -27.40 -55.33 -144.26
CA ARG A 310 -26.89 -54.22 -145.10
C ARG A 310 -25.69 -54.64 -145.97
N ALA A 311 -24.89 -55.60 -145.54
CA ALA A 311 -23.80 -56.16 -146.36
C ALA A 311 -24.37 -57.04 -147.48
N ALA A 312 -25.35 -57.89 -147.18
CA ALA A 312 -26.05 -58.74 -148.15
C ALA A 312 -26.76 -57.90 -149.22
N GLY A 313 -27.54 -56.89 -148.83
CA GLY A 313 -28.19 -55.96 -149.77
C GLY A 313 -27.17 -55.19 -150.63
N ARG A 314 -26.07 -54.71 -150.04
CA ARG A 314 -24.99 -54.08 -150.81
C ARG A 314 -24.30 -55.05 -151.77
N PHE A 315 -24.19 -56.34 -151.45
CA PHE A 315 -23.66 -57.36 -152.36
C PHE A 315 -24.62 -57.67 -153.51
N SER A 316 -25.95 -57.74 -153.28
CA SER A 316 -26.91 -57.90 -154.37
C SER A 316 -26.97 -56.68 -155.29
N ASP A 317 -26.97 -55.47 -154.72
CA ASP A 317 -27.05 -54.23 -155.49
C ASP A 317 -25.76 -53.97 -156.30
N ALA A 318 -24.59 -54.26 -155.69
CA ALA A 318 -23.32 -54.19 -156.40
C ALA A 318 -23.23 -55.23 -157.52
N ALA A 319 -23.70 -56.46 -157.31
CA ALA A 319 -23.76 -57.48 -158.36
C ALA A 319 -24.67 -57.05 -159.52
N ALA A 320 -25.86 -56.52 -159.23
CA ALA A 320 -26.78 -56.03 -160.25
C ALA A 320 -26.19 -54.87 -161.08
N LEU A 321 -25.58 -53.88 -160.42
CA LEU A 321 -24.91 -52.76 -161.08
C LEU A 321 -23.68 -53.20 -161.89
N GLN A 322 -22.94 -54.21 -161.42
CA GLN A 322 -21.78 -54.75 -162.14
C GLN A 322 -22.20 -55.57 -163.37
N PHE A 323 -23.31 -56.31 -163.31
CA PHE A 323 -23.90 -56.98 -164.46
C PHE A 323 -24.41 -55.99 -165.52
N ASP A 324 -25.24 -55.00 -165.16
CA ASP A 324 -25.75 -53.99 -166.11
C ASP A 324 -24.59 -53.24 -166.81
N LYS A 325 -23.61 -52.78 -166.03
CA LYS A 325 -22.42 -52.11 -166.55
C LYS A 325 -21.62 -53.00 -167.51
N SER A 326 -21.53 -54.32 -167.26
CA SER A 326 -20.85 -55.25 -168.16
C SER A 326 -21.58 -55.41 -169.50
N ILE A 327 -22.91 -55.54 -169.47
CA ILE A 327 -23.75 -55.70 -170.68
C ILE A 327 -23.71 -54.43 -171.54
N LYS A 328 -23.74 -53.24 -170.90
CA LYS A 328 -23.65 -51.95 -171.58
C LYS A 328 -22.30 -51.76 -172.28
N THR A 329 -21.21 -52.01 -171.55
CA THR A 329 -19.83 -51.92 -172.10
C THR A 329 -19.63 -52.91 -173.26
N ALA A 330 -20.14 -54.14 -173.15
CA ALA A 330 -20.03 -55.15 -174.21
C ALA A 330 -20.78 -54.76 -175.49
N ARG A 331 -21.91 -54.04 -175.40
CA ARG A 331 -22.62 -53.50 -176.56
C ARG A 331 -21.88 -52.33 -177.22
N GLU A 332 -21.29 -51.45 -176.42
CA GLU A 332 -20.61 -50.25 -176.93
C GLU A 332 -19.27 -50.60 -177.61
N ASP A 333 -18.50 -51.56 -177.08
CA ASP A 333 -17.23 -51.98 -177.69
C ASP A 333 -17.44 -52.80 -178.98
N ALA A 334 -18.51 -53.60 -179.08
CA ALA A 334 -18.87 -54.33 -180.29
C ALA A 334 -19.21 -53.38 -181.47
N ALA A 335 -19.92 -52.29 -181.20
CA ALA A 335 -20.24 -51.27 -182.22
C ALA A 335 -18.98 -50.51 -182.69
N GLN A 336 -18.03 -50.25 -181.78
CA GLN A 336 -16.82 -49.49 -182.09
C GLN A 336 -15.73 -50.30 -182.79
N ARG A 337 -15.70 -51.64 -182.67
CA ARG A 337 -14.74 -52.48 -183.42
C ARG A 337 -15.13 -52.60 -184.90
N LEU A 338 -16.41 -52.86 -185.20
CA LEU A 338 -16.88 -53.01 -186.58
C LEU A 338 -16.64 -51.76 -187.44
N SER A 339 -16.70 -50.56 -186.85
CA SER A 339 -16.46 -49.31 -187.59
C SER A 339 -14.98 -48.94 -187.77
N ARG A 340 -14.05 -49.56 -187.03
CA ARG A 340 -12.61 -49.19 -187.05
C ARG A 340 -11.76 -50.12 -187.91
N GLU A 341 -12.20 -51.35 -188.15
CA GLU A 341 -11.50 -52.30 -189.03
C GLU A 341 -11.78 -52.04 -190.53
N LEU A 342 -12.97 -51.53 -190.86
CA LEU A 342 -13.30 -51.06 -192.22
C LEU A 342 -12.48 -49.84 -192.65
N ASP A 343 -12.26 -48.88 -191.75
CA ASP A 343 -11.57 -47.63 -192.09
C ASP A 343 -10.04 -47.82 -192.22
N ARG A 344 -9.47 -48.75 -191.41
CA ARG A 344 -8.02 -49.00 -191.39
C ARG A 344 -7.52 -49.95 -192.48
N SER A 345 -8.39 -50.79 -193.02
CA SER A 345 -8.08 -51.69 -194.16
C SER A 345 -7.97 -50.96 -195.50
N ILE A 346 -8.46 -49.72 -195.59
CA ILE A 346 -8.50 -48.92 -196.83
C ILE A 346 -7.25 -48.03 -197.03
N GLN A 347 -6.56 -47.62 -195.95
CA GLN A 347 -5.47 -46.62 -196.06
C GLN A 347 -4.03 -47.18 -196.11
N MET A 348 -3.78 -48.43 -195.72
CA MET A 348 -2.40 -48.98 -195.66
C MET A 348 -2.14 -50.13 -196.64
N PHE A 349 -2.82 -50.13 -197.79
CA PHE A 349 -2.49 -50.95 -198.96
C PHE A 349 -1.71 -50.16 -200.05
N ALA A 350 -1.19 -48.98 -199.72
CA ALA A 350 -0.78 -47.95 -200.69
C ALA A 350 0.72 -47.53 -200.64
N ARG A 351 1.59 -48.19 -199.87
CA ARG A 351 3.09 -48.05 -199.88
C ARG A 351 3.79 -49.15 -199.05
N GLU A 352 4.95 -49.64 -199.52
CA GLU A 352 5.77 -50.75 -198.97
C GLU A 352 6.71 -50.34 -197.78
N GLY A 353 7.46 -51.21 -197.03
CA GLY A 353 7.65 -52.69 -196.97
C GLY A 353 8.73 -53.20 -195.94
N GLU A 354 8.79 -54.54 -195.68
CA GLU A 354 9.90 -55.45 -195.15
C GLU A 354 10.54 -55.45 -193.67
N SER A 355 10.38 -56.55 -192.82
CA SER A 355 11.34 -57.27 -191.80
C SER A 355 11.50 -57.20 -190.15
N LEU A 356 11.08 -58.23 -189.27
CA LEU A 356 11.62 -59.15 -188.07
C LEU A 356 12.26 -58.90 -186.46
N LEU A 357 11.68 -59.15 -185.11
CA LEU A 357 12.04 -59.69 -183.54
C LEU A 357 12.62 -59.19 -181.95
N ALA A 358 12.15 -59.65 -180.63
CA ALA A 358 12.53 -60.10 -179.04
C ALA A 358 13.03 -59.51 -177.44
N GLU A 359 12.74 -60.14 -176.13
CA GLU A 359 13.23 -60.38 -174.51
C GLU A 359 13.33 -59.49 -173.02
N ARG A 360 13.71 -59.71 -171.59
CA ARG A 360 13.52 -60.46 -170.09
C ARG A 360 14.24 -59.88 -168.60
N LEU A 361 14.36 -60.13 -167.14
CA LEU A 361 13.98 -60.82 -165.67
C LEU A 361 14.64 -60.40 -164.10
N ALA A 362 14.37 -60.88 -162.72
CA ALA A 362 14.90 -60.46 -161.18
C ALA A 362 14.79 -61.26 -159.62
N GLN A 363 15.24 -60.86 -158.27
CA GLN A 363 15.35 -61.54 -156.74
C GLN A 363 15.41 -60.84 -155.13
N VAL A 364 15.71 -61.45 -153.81
CA VAL A 364 15.54 -61.00 -152.19
C VAL A 364 16.32 -61.55 -150.73
N GLY A 365 16.15 -61.15 -149.33
CA GLY A 365 16.79 -61.60 -147.85
C GLY A 365 16.47 -61.10 -146.21
N ASP A 366 17.06 -61.53 -144.92
CA ASP A 366 16.78 -61.24 -143.29
C ASP A 366 17.87 -61.57 -141.98
N ALA A 367 18.02 -61.57 -140.50
CA ALA A 367 17.52 -61.34 -138.93
C ALA A 367 18.62 -61.36 -137.58
N GLY A 368 18.73 -61.30 -136.09
CA GLY A 368 18.21 -61.10 -134.53
C GLY A 368 19.22 -61.39 -133.15
N GLY A 369 19.33 -61.29 -131.67
CA GLY A 369 18.88 -60.88 -130.12
C GLY A 369 19.76 -61.35 -128.69
N LEU A 370 19.81 -61.24 -127.22
CA LEU A 370 19.41 -60.53 -125.77
C LEU A 370 19.87 -61.07 -124.15
N ARG A 371 20.25 -60.39 -122.88
CA ARG A 371 20.33 -60.84 -121.26
C ARG A 371 20.77 -59.97 -119.81
N LEU A 372 20.87 -60.40 -118.40
CA LEU A 372 21.15 -59.64 -116.93
C LEU A 372 21.48 -60.27 -115.33
N GLU A 373 21.84 -59.59 -114.06
CA GLU A 373 22.15 -60.09 -112.50
C GLU A 373 22.56 -59.26 -111.00
N LYS A 374 22.60 -59.79 -109.62
CA LYS A 374 23.26 -59.61 -108.06
C LYS A 374 23.02 -58.80 -106.54
N LYS A 375 23.62 -59.06 -105.21
CA LYS A 375 23.37 -58.52 -103.64
C LYS A 375 24.21 -58.79 -102.12
N LEU A 376 24.16 -58.01 -100.87
CA LEU A 376 24.36 -58.03 -99.21
C LEU A 376 25.64 -57.98 -98.10
N THR A 377 25.76 -57.09 -96.99
CA THR A 377 26.47 -57.18 -95.56
C THR A 377 26.52 -55.90 -94.58
N GLU A 378 26.35 -55.94 -93.20
CA GLU A 378 26.99 -55.11 -92.04
C GLU A 378 26.19 -55.08 -90.66
N VAL A 379 26.82 -55.12 -89.43
CA VAL A 379 26.12 -55.00 -88.08
C VAL A 379 26.90 -54.26 -86.93
N ALA A 380 28.18 -53.92 -87.05
CA ALA A 380 29.08 -53.67 -85.89
C ALA A 380 28.91 -52.36 -85.03
N LYS A 381 27.93 -51.48 -85.29
CA LYS A 381 27.94 -50.06 -84.83
C LYS A 381 27.11 -49.74 -83.57
N ALA A 382 26.97 -50.68 -82.64
CA ALA A 382 25.98 -50.58 -81.55
C ALA A 382 26.48 -50.03 -80.19
N LEU A 383 27.74 -50.25 -79.80
CA LEU A 383 28.14 -50.19 -78.38
C LEU A 383 28.51 -48.80 -77.84
N GLU A 384 28.76 -47.82 -78.71
CA GLU A 384 29.47 -46.59 -78.33
C GLU A 384 28.57 -45.49 -77.72
N ARG A 385 27.24 -45.57 -77.91
CA ARG A 385 26.29 -44.51 -77.51
C ARG A 385 25.99 -44.42 -76.01
N GLN A 386 26.29 -45.45 -75.22
CA GLN A 386 25.75 -45.55 -73.84
C GLN A 386 26.56 -44.75 -72.79
N LYS A 387 27.70 -44.15 -73.17
CA LYS A 387 28.59 -43.45 -72.22
C LYS A 387 28.17 -42.00 -71.92
N ASP A 388 27.66 -41.28 -72.91
CA ASP A 388 27.58 -39.82 -72.86
C ASP A 388 26.29 -39.30 -72.20
N GLU A 389 25.25 -40.12 -72.16
CA GLU A 389 23.93 -39.77 -71.60
C GLU A 389 23.96 -39.57 -70.07
N PHE A 390 24.87 -40.24 -69.36
CA PHE A 390 24.93 -40.21 -67.88
C PHE A 390 25.50 -38.90 -67.30
N VAL A 391 26.33 -38.18 -68.07
CA VAL A 391 26.96 -36.93 -67.62
C VAL A 391 25.93 -35.79 -67.59
N ALA A 392 25.15 -35.63 -68.66
CA ALA A 392 24.18 -34.55 -68.83
C ALA A 392 23.04 -34.54 -67.78
N VAL A 393 22.74 -35.69 -67.16
CA VAL A 393 21.75 -35.81 -66.08
C VAL A 393 22.27 -35.24 -64.76
N THR A 394 23.59 -35.23 -64.56
CA THR A 394 24.20 -34.89 -63.25
C THR A 394 24.35 -33.38 -63.07
N GLU A 395 24.77 -32.64 -64.09
CA GLU A 395 24.86 -31.17 -64.04
C GLU A 395 23.49 -30.51 -63.82
N ARG A 396 22.43 -31.06 -64.42
CA ARG A 396 21.08 -30.48 -64.38
C ARG A 396 20.54 -30.37 -62.95
N ARG A 397 20.65 -31.44 -62.17
CA ARG A 397 20.22 -31.49 -60.76
C ARG A 397 20.99 -30.53 -59.84
N LEU A 398 22.26 -30.26 -60.14
CA LEU A 398 23.05 -29.29 -59.39
C LEU A 398 22.56 -27.85 -59.62
N SER A 399 22.14 -27.52 -60.85
CA SER A 399 21.60 -26.20 -61.16
C SER A 399 20.24 -25.93 -60.50
N GLU A 400 19.40 -26.96 -60.36
CA GLU A 400 18.07 -26.85 -59.75
C GLU A 400 18.17 -26.64 -58.23
N MET A 401 19.14 -27.30 -57.55
CA MET A 401 19.36 -27.10 -56.11
C MET A 401 19.89 -25.70 -55.77
N ASP A 402 20.80 -25.13 -56.57
CA ASP A 402 21.39 -23.81 -56.31
C ASP A 402 20.39 -22.65 -56.55
N ALA A 403 19.34 -22.89 -57.35
CA ALA A 403 18.21 -21.97 -57.49
C ALA A 403 17.31 -21.97 -56.24
N ASP A 404 16.92 -23.15 -55.75
CA ASP A 404 16.04 -23.30 -54.57
C ASP A 404 16.72 -22.78 -53.28
N PHE A 405 18.04 -22.97 -53.15
CA PHE A 405 18.80 -22.43 -52.01
C PHE A 405 18.83 -20.89 -51.96
N ARG A 406 18.95 -20.22 -53.12
CA ARG A 406 18.85 -18.75 -53.20
C ARG A 406 17.45 -18.24 -52.88
N GLY A 407 16.40 -18.97 -53.30
CA GLY A 407 15.02 -18.64 -52.96
C GLY A 407 14.77 -18.67 -51.44
N ARG A 408 15.26 -19.70 -50.75
CA ARG A 408 15.11 -19.82 -49.29
C ARG A 408 15.86 -18.72 -48.52
N LEU A 409 17.05 -18.33 -48.98
CA LEU A 409 17.80 -17.22 -48.38
C LEU A 409 17.16 -15.85 -48.60
N SER A 410 16.54 -15.60 -49.77
CA SER A 410 15.84 -14.32 -50.01
C SER A 410 14.55 -14.18 -49.20
N ALA A 411 13.85 -15.29 -48.94
CA ALA A 411 12.68 -15.31 -48.05
C ALA A 411 13.07 -14.98 -46.59
N LEU A 412 14.13 -15.61 -46.06
CA LEU A 412 14.58 -15.38 -44.68
C LEU A 412 15.01 -13.92 -44.43
N ALA A 413 15.65 -13.30 -45.42
CA ALA A 413 16.05 -11.89 -45.36
C ALA A 413 14.87 -10.90 -45.51
N ALA A 414 13.72 -11.35 -46.02
CA ALA A 414 12.49 -10.56 -46.04
C ALA A 414 11.79 -10.56 -44.68
N ASP A 415 11.68 -11.73 -44.03
CA ASP A 415 11.13 -11.85 -42.68
C ASP A 415 11.94 -11.04 -41.64
N GLU A 416 13.28 -11.12 -41.67
CA GLU A 416 14.11 -10.37 -40.70
C GLU A 416 13.93 -8.85 -40.82
N ASN A 417 13.72 -8.34 -42.05
CA ASN A 417 13.41 -6.91 -42.25
C ASN A 417 11.98 -6.55 -41.85
N ALA A 418 11.02 -7.46 -42.03
CA ALA A 418 9.65 -7.26 -41.54
C ALA A 418 9.62 -7.14 -40.01
N GLU A 419 10.29 -8.06 -39.29
CA GLU A 419 10.40 -8.01 -37.83
C GLU A 419 11.14 -6.74 -37.34
N ARG A 420 12.24 -6.35 -37.98
CA ARG A 420 12.95 -5.10 -37.67
C ARG A 420 12.04 -3.87 -37.82
N SER A 421 11.28 -3.76 -38.90
CA SER A 421 10.34 -2.64 -39.10
C SER A 421 9.22 -2.59 -38.06
N ALA A 422 8.72 -3.75 -37.61
CA ALA A 422 7.73 -3.85 -36.54
C ALA A 422 8.31 -3.46 -35.18
N LEU A 423 9.59 -3.79 -34.92
CA LEU A 423 10.30 -3.39 -33.71
C LEU A 423 10.64 -1.89 -33.68
N GLU A 424 11.09 -1.30 -34.79
CA GLU A 424 11.30 0.15 -34.89
C GLU A 424 10.00 0.94 -34.66
N THR A 425 8.88 0.47 -35.25
CA THR A 425 7.56 1.08 -35.03
C THR A 425 7.17 1.06 -33.55
N ARG A 426 7.39 -0.07 -32.85
CA ARG A 426 7.13 -0.20 -31.41
C ARG A 426 8.06 0.65 -30.55
N LEU A 427 9.33 0.81 -30.94
CA LEU A 427 10.29 1.68 -30.25
C LEU A 427 9.91 3.17 -30.39
N GLN A 428 9.48 3.60 -31.59
CA GLN A 428 8.98 4.97 -31.81
C GLN A 428 7.70 5.27 -31.00
N GLU A 429 6.80 4.31 -30.85
CA GLU A 429 5.60 4.49 -30.01
C GLU A 429 5.96 4.51 -28.50
N LEU A 430 6.91 3.70 -28.05
CA LEU A 430 7.42 3.76 -26.67
C LEU A 430 8.12 5.09 -26.37
N ALA A 431 8.94 5.61 -27.28
CA ALA A 431 9.56 6.93 -27.14
C ALA A 431 8.50 8.03 -26.99
N ARG A 432 7.51 8.08 -27.89
CA ARG A 432 6.38 9.03 -27.80
C ARG A 432 5.59 8.92 -26.48
N ARG A 433 5.43 7.71 -25.93
CA ARG A 433 4.77 7.51 -24.64
C ARG A 433 5.61 8.04 -23.48
N ILE A 434 6.95 7.91 -23.54
CA ILE A 434 7.87 8.48 -22.54
C ILE A 434 7.81 10.02 -22.59
N ASP A 435 7.96 10.63 -23.76
CA ASP A 435 7.87 12.10 -23.93
C ASP A 435 6.52 12.64 -23.43
N ALA A 436 5.42 11.97 -23.73
CA ALA A 436 4.08 12.34 -23.26
C ALA A 436 3.89 12.18 -21.73
N THR A 437 4.70 11.35 -21.05
CA THR A 437 4.74 11.31 -19.58
C THR A 437 5.68 12.35 -18.98
N LEU A 438 6.76 12.70 -19.67
CA LEU A 438 7.73 13.74 -19.26
C LEU A 438 7.10 15.13 -19.32
N ALA A 439 6.41 15.47 -20.42
CA ALA A 439 5.67 16.73 -20.54
C ALA A 439 4.61 16.90 -19.44
N ARG A 440 3.89 15.82 -19.09
CA ARG A 440 2.91 15.80 -17.98
C ARG A 440 3.54 15.89 -16.58
N ALA A 441 4.84 15.65 -16.46
CA ALA A 441 5.58 15.88 -15.22
C ALA A 441 6.06 17.35 -15.13
N GLU A 442 6.55 17.93 -16.23
CA GLU A 442 6.92 19.35 -16.29
C GLU A 442 5.71 20.29 -16.12
N GLU A 443 4.56 19.95 -16.71
CA GLU A 443 3.29 20.68 -16.54
C GLU A 443 2.80 20.67 -15.08
N ARG A 444 3.12 19.62 -14.31
CA ARG A 444 2.83 19.53 -12.87
C ARG A 444 3.88 20.19 -11.97
N LEU A 445 5.12 20.34 -12.44
CA LEU A 445 6.17 21.07 -11.74
C LEU A 445 6.07 22.58 -11.96
N THR A 446 5.53 23.01 -13.09
CA THR A 446 5.26 24.43 -13.38
C THR A 446 3.97 24.95 -12.73
N SER A 447 3.03 24.07 -12.36
CA SER A 447 1.81 24.44 -11.60
C SER A 447 2.01 24.55 -10.07
N LEU A 448 3.26 24.57 -9.58
CA LEU A 448 3.62 24.63 -8.16
C LEU A 448 4.73 25.67 -7.88
N ARG A 449 4.74 26.77 -8.64
CA ARG A 449 5.69 27.87 -8.53
C ARG A 449 5.06 29.23 -8.83
#